data_AF-A0A8S3IIK9-F1
#
_entry.id   AF-A0A8S3IIK9-F1
#
_cell.length_a   1.000
_cell.length_b   1.000
_cell.length_c   1.000
_cell.angle_alpha   90.00
_cell.angle_beta   90.00
_cell.angle_gamma   90.00
#
_symmetry.space_group_name_H-M   'P 1'
#
loop_
_entity.id
_entity.type
_entity.pdbx_description
1 polymer ?
#
loop_
_entity_poly.entity_id
_entity_poly.type
_entity_poly.pdbx_seq_one_letter_code
_entity_poly.pdbx_strand_id
1 'polypeptide(L)'
;YENTIAGQFYGHTHNDEIVINYDEVDLQRPISMGYITPSLTTFSYLNPGYRVYKMDGYYPGSSYWVLDHRTVIMNLTATNMYNQTIFMDEYVARDAYQMENLFPNDWHELIERLKNDIDGPLMGLVYQYYTKSYAKGAQCDHNCRRGLLCDFISFRSEDPHACDSIPN
;
A
#
# COMPACT_ATOMS: atom_id res chain seq x y z
N TYR A 1 16.46 5.24 14.92
CA TYR A 1 16.51 3.77 15.03
C TYR A 1 16.24 3.07 13.68
N GLU A 2 16.59 3.69 12.56
CA GLU A 2 16.31 3.13 11.22
C GLU A 2 16.94 1.75 11.01
N ASN A 3 18.14 1.51 11.55
CA ASN A 3 18.83 0.21 11.47
C ASN A 3 18.29 -0.87 12.42
N THR A 4 17.30 -0.55 13.26
CA THR A 4 16.75 -1.47 14.27
C THR A 4 15.30 -1.84 13.98
N ILE A 5 14.52 -0.93 13.41
CA ILE A 5 13.11 -1.16 13.08
C ILE A 5 13.04 -1.96 11.78
N ALA A 6 12.58 -3.21 11.85
CA ALA A 6 12.47 -4.11 10.69
C ALA A 6 11.09 -4.08 9.99
N GLY A 7 10.09 -3.44 10.61
CA GLY A 7 8.76 -3.27 10.00
C GLY A 7 7.80 -2.51 10.90
N GLN A 8 6.86 -1.78 10.29
CA GLN A 8 5.78 -1.07 10.98
C GLN A 8 4.45 -1.47 10.34
N PHE A 9 3.47 -1.84 11.16
CA PHE A 9 2.20 -2.39 10.71
C PHE A 9 1.03 -1.70 11.43
N TYR A 10 0.13 -1.14 10.64
CA TYR A 10 -1.00 -0.35 11.09
C TYR A 10 -2.30 -0.85 10.46
N GLY A 11 -3.41 -0.22 10.83
CA GLY A 11 -4.74 -0.46 10.27
C GLY A 11 -5.55 0.82 10.37
N HIS A 12 -6.77 0.74 10.92
CA HIS A 12 -7.69 1.87 11.13
C HIS A 12 -8.29 2.50 9.87
N THR A 13 -7.52 2.77 8.81
CA THR A 13 -8.04 3.44 7.60
C THR A 13 -9.00 2.57 6.79
N HIS A 14 -8.97 1.25 7.01
CA HIS A 14 -9.74 0.21 6.34
C HIS A 14 -9.36 -0.09 4.88
N ASN A 15 -8.60 0.79 4.24
CA ASN A 15 -8.08 0.64 2.89
C ASN A 15 -6.72 -0.07 2.88
N ASP A 16 -6.23 -0.38 1.68
CA ASP A 16 -4.89 -0.91 1.50
C ASP A 16 -3.91 0.21 1.15
N GLU A 17 -3.05 0.57 2.09
CA GLU A 17 -2.14 1.70 1.95
C GLU A 17 -0.73 1.35 2.40
N ILE A 18 0.20 2.17 1.94
CA ILE A 18 1.57 2.23 2.45
C ILE A 18 1.90 3.66 2.82
N VAL A 19 2.87 3.84 3.69
CA VAL A 19 3.42 5.17 3.96
C VAL A 19 4.94 5.09 4.10
N ILE A 20 5.65 5.93 3.35
CA ILE A 20 7.11 6.03 3.38
C ILE A 20 7.51 7.11 4.37
N ASN A 21 8.44 6.79 5.27
CA ASN A 21 9.06 7.78 6.13
C ASN A 21 10.47 8.09 5.62
N TYR A 22 10.77 9.39 5.52
CA TYR A 22 12.04 9.91 5.05
C TYR A 22 12.89 10.45 6.21
N ASP A 23 14.18 10.67 5.97
CA ASP A 23 15.09 11.25 6.95
C ASP A 23 14.66 12.66 7.38
N GLU A 24 15.10 13.11 8.56
CA GLU A 24 14.70 14.41 9.11
C GLU A 24 15.48 15.60 8.55
N VAL A 25 16.54 15.37 7.76
CA VAL A 25 17.45 16.44 7.32
C VAL A 25 16.97 17.09 6.03
N ASP A 26 16.73 16.29 5.00
CA ASP A 26 16.29 16.79 3.69
C ASP A 26 15.02 16.11 3.15
N LEU A 27 14.48 15.12 3.86
CA LEU A 27 13.27 14.38 3.51
C LEU A 27 13.36 13.67 2.13
N GLN A 28 14.57 13.35 1.68
CA GLN A 28 14.77 12.70 0.37
C GLN A 28 15.10 11.22 0.50
N ARG A 29 15.75 10.80 1.59
CA ARG A 29 16.17 9.40 1.76
C ARG A 29 15.08 8.61 2.47
N PRO A 30 14.49 7.58 1.84
CA PRO A 30 13.52 6.73 2.51
C PRO A 30 14.23 5.88 3.58
N ILE A 31 13.79 5.99 4.84
CA ILE A 31 14.45 5.35 5.99
C ILE A 31 13.63 4.23 6.63
N SER A 32 12.31 4.24 6.44
CA SER A 32 11.42 3.18 6.94
C SER A 32 10.08 3.21 6.20
N MET A 33 9.33 2.12 6.34
CA MET A 33 8.01 1.95 5.74
C MET A 33 6.97 1.61 6.82
N GLY A 34 5.75 2.10 6.63
CA GLY A 34 4.55 1.66 7.33
C GLY A 34 3.61 0.97 6.38
N TYR A 35 3.20 -0.26 6.71
CA TYR A 35 2.15 -0.97 5.99
C TYR A 35 0.82 -0.76 6.71
N ILE A 36 -0.18 -0.25 6.00
CA ILE A 36 -1.52 -0.03 6.56
C ILE A 36 -2.43 -1.11 5.99
N THR A 37 -2.86 -2.01 6.87
CA THR A 37 -3.58 -3.20 6.45
C THR A 37 -5.07 -2.96 6.24
N PRO A 38 -5.67 -3.59 5.22
CA PRO A 38 -7.07 -3.48 4.90
C PRO A 38 -7.91 -4.09 6.01
N SER A 39 -9.14 -3.60 6.12
CA SER A 39 -10.07 -4.15 7.09
C SER A 39 -10.80 -5.40 6.58
N LEU A 40 -11.16 -6.26 7.54
CA LEU A 40 -12.13 -7.34 7.30
C LEU A 40 -13.56 -6.81 7.17
N THR A 41 -13.87 -5.66 7.78
CA THR A 41 -15.20 -5.05 7.64
C THR A 41 -15.40 -4.46 6.25
N THR A 42 -16.66 -4.41 5.84
CA THR A 42 -17.09 -3.75 4.59
C THR A 42 -17.25 -2.24 4.78
N PHE A 43 -17.04 -1.71 5.98
CA PHE A 43 -17.26 -0.30 6.28
C PHE A 43 -16.17 0.60 5.63
N SER A 44 -16.48 1.55 4.76
CA SER A 44 -17.73 1.67 4.00
C SER A 44 -17.48 1.33 2.54
N TYR A 45 -18.31 0.44 2.00
CA TYR A 45 -18.32 0.04 0.60
C TYR A 45 -17.03 -0.62 0.12
N LEU A 46 -16.52 -1.60 0.85
CA LEU A 46 -15.34 -2.37 0.46
C LEU A 46 -15.59 -3.89 0.56
N ASN A 47 -14.78 -4.68 -0.14
CA ASN A 47 -14.73 -6.12 0.09
C ASN A 47 -14.03 -6.42 1.45
N PRO A 48 -14.45 -7.42 2.23
CA PRO A 48 -13.67 -7.92 3.36
C PRO A 48 -12.27 -8.35 2.88
N GLY A 49 -11.21 -7.95 3.58
CA GLY A 49 -9.85 -8.33 3.22
C GLY A 49 -8.95 -8.62 4.42
N TYR A 50 -7.89 -9.38 4.18
CA TYR A 50 -6.80 -9.58 5.14
C TYR A 50 -5.46 -9.68 4.40
N ARG A 51 -4.36 -9.49 5.14
CA ARG A 51 -3.00 -9.54 4.60
C ARG A 51 -2.17 -10.62 5.26
N VAL A 52 -1.30 -11.26 4.48
CA VAL A 52 -0.25 -12.15 4.95
C VAL A 52 1.10 -11.61 4.52
N TYR A 53 2.00 -11.39 5.48
CA TYR A 53 3.37 -10.96 5.22
C TYR A 53 4.30 -12.16 5.18
N LYS A 54 5.18 -12.18 4.18
CA LYS A 54 6.35 -13.05 4.16
C LYS A 54 7.51 -12.25 4.72
N MET A 55 8.05 -12.70 5.84
CA MET A 55 9.16 -12.03 6.53
C MET A 55 10.41 -12.89 6.51
N ASP A 56 11.56 -12.24 6.66
CA ASP A 56 12.82 -12.91 6.89
C ASP A 56 12.74 -13.71 8.19
N GLY A 57 13.13 -14.99 8.10
CA GLY A 57 12.77 -16.01 9.07
C GLY A 57 13.55 -15.94 10.39
N TYR A 58 13.29 -16.89 11.28
CA TYR A 58 14.04 -17.00 12.54
C TYR A 58 15.36 -17.76 12.35
N TYR A 59 16.48 -17.03 12.33
CA TYR A 59 17.84 -17.57 12.33
C TYR A 59 18.86 -16.51 12.82
N PRO A 60 20.07 -16.92 13.26
CA PRO A 60 21.11 -15.97 13.66
C PRO A 60 21.50 -15.02 12.52
N GLY A 61 21.40 -13.71 12.77
CA GLY A 61 21.67 -12.68 11.76
C GLY A 61 20.49 -12.36 10.84
N SER A 62 19.29 -12.89 11.12
CA SER A 62 18.07 -12.50 10.40
C SER A 62 17.82 -11.00 10.49
N SER A 63 17.39 -10.44 9.38
CA SER A 63 16.97 -9.05 9.29
C SER A 63 15.59 -8.84 9.93
N TYR A 64 14.72 -9.86 9.90
CA TYR A 64 13.28 -9.77 10.17
C TYR A 64 12.51 -8.79 9.28
N TRP A 65 13.05 -8.43 8.12
CA TRP A 65 12.38 -7.53 7.18
C TRP A 65 11.23 -8.23 6.44
N VAL A 66 10.28 -7.44 5.94
CA VAL A 66 9.24 -7.93 5.02
C VAL A 66 9.88 -8.21 3.65
N LEU A 67 9.75 -9.46 3.19
CA LEU A 67 10.24 -9.93 1.90
C LEU A 67 9.17 -9.86 0.81
N ASP A 68 7.90 -10.01 1.20
CA ASP A 68 6.74 -9.86 0.33
C ASP A 68 5.44 -9.72 1.16
N HIS A 69 4.34 -9.35 0.52
CA HIS A 69 3.02 -9.55 1.11
C HIS A 69 1.97 -9.92 0.07
N ARG A 70 0.99 -10.73 0.51
CA ARG A 70 -0.21 -11.05 -0.27
C ARG A 70 -1.46 -10.51 0.41
N THR A 71 -2.34 -9.92 -0.37
CA THR A 71 -3.65 -9.45 0.07
C THR A 71 -4.71 -10.41 -0.44
N VAL A 72 -5.63 -10.81 0.43
CA VAL A 72 -6.74 -11.70 0.12
C VAL A 72 -8.03 -10.97 0.38
N ILE A 73 -8.97 -11.03 -0.56
CA ILE A 73 -10.28 -10.40 -0.44
C ILE A 73 -11.40 -11.42 -0.58
N MET A 74 -12.54 -11.14 0.05
CA MET A 74 -13.80 -11.80 -0.26
C MET A 74 -14.54 -10.98 -1.29
N ASN A 75 -14.59 -11.44 -2.54
CA ASN A 75 -15.38 -10.78 -3.57
C ASN A 75 -16.87 -10.92 -3.23
N LEU A 76 -17.47 -9.84 -2.73
CA LEU A 76 -18.87 -9.85 -2.29
C LEU A 76 -19.83 -10.08 -3.45
N THR A 77 -19.51 -9.62 -4.66
CA THR A 77 -20.36 -9.85 -5.84
C THR A 77 -20.46 -11.34 -6.16
N ALA A 78 -19.32 -12.04 -6.20
CA ALA A 78 -19.28 -13.48 -6.42
C ALA A 78 -19.89 -14.25 -5.24
N THR A 79 -19.52 -13.90 -4.00
CA THR A 79 -20.02 -14.53 -2.77
C THR A 79 -21.55 -14.46 -2.68
N ASN A 80 -22.14 -13.30 -2.99
CA ASN A 80 -23.59 -13.12 -2.99
C ASN A 80 -24.28 -13.85 -4.15
N MET A 81 -23.65 -13.91 -5.33
CA MET A 81 -24.20 -14.63 -6.49
C MET A 81 -24.27 -16.15 -6.24
N TYR A 82 -23.23 -16.73 -5.63
CA TYR A 82 -23.16 -18.17 -5.36
C TYR A 82 -23.66 -18.58 -3.98
N ASN A 83 -24.01 -17.62 -3.12
CA ASN A 83 -24.38 -17.83 -1.72
C ASN A 83 -23.34 -18.68 -0.95
N GLN A 84 -22.06 -18.43 -1.23
CA GLN A 84 -20.92 -19.15 -0.67
C GLN A 84 -19.78 -18.18 -0.36
N THR A 85 -19.20 -18.28 0.83
CA THR A 85 -18.02 -17.51 1.21
C THR A 85 -16.81 -17.90 0.38
N ILE A 86 -16.35 -16.98 -0.49
CA ILE A 86 -15.19 -17.21 -1.37
C ILE A 86 -14.15 -16.13 -1.11
N PHE A 87 -13.03 -16.52 -0.52
CA PHE A 87 -11.82 -15.70 -0.47
C PHE A 87 -10.94 -16.02 -1.67
N MET A 88 -10.35 -14.98 -2.25
CA MET A 88 -9.43 -15.07 -3.37
C MET A 88 -8.23 -14.16 -3.15
N ASP A 89 -7.06 -14.57 -3.60
CA ASP A 89 -5.90 -13.70 -3.63
C ASP A 89 -6.21 -12.51 -4.55
N GLU A 90 -6.03 -11.31 -4.02
CA GLU A 90 -6.17 -10.07 -4.77
C GLU A 90 -4.88 -9.75 -5.50
N TYR A 91 -3.75 -9.74 -4.76
CA TYR A 91 -2.43 -9.54 -5.33
C TYR A 91 -1.30 -9.98 -4.39
N VAL A 92 -0.13 -10.18 -4.99
CA VAL A 92 1.17 -10.28 -4.33
C VAL A 92 1.97 -9.03 -4.72
N ALA A 93 2.52 -8.31 -3.75
CA ALA A 93 3.03 -6.95 -3.95
C ALA A 93 4.13 -6.87 -5.02
N ARG A 94 5.14 -7.73 -4.89
CA ARG A 94 6.28 -7.74 -5.82
C ARG A 94 5.85 -8.05 -7.25
N ASP A 95 4.98 -9.03 -7.43
CA ASP A 95 4.49 -9.42 -8.75
C ASP A 95 3.61 -8.33 -9.37
N ALA A 96 2.70 -7.75 -8.58
CA ALA A 96 1.74 -6.75 -9.06
C ALA A 96 2.40 -5.43 -9.44
N TYR A 97 3.36 -4.97 -8.64
CA TYR A 97 4.06 -3.71 -8.86
C TYR A 97 5.39 -3.86 -9.59
N GLN A 98 5.78 -5.08 -9.96
CA GLN A 98 7.05 -5.39 -10.62
C GLN A 98 8.25 -4.89 -9.81
N MET A 99 8.29 -5.25 -8.52
CA MET A 99 9.33 -4.82 -7.58
C MET A 99 10.27 -5.97 -7.25
N GLU A 100 11.57 -5.66 -7.19
CA GLU A 100 12.57 -6.66 -6.80
C GLU A 100 12.48 -6.97 -5.32
N ASN A 101 12.38 -5.97 -4.45
CA ASN A 101 12.22 -6.12 -3.01
C ASN A 101 11.15 -5.16 -2.48
N LEU A 102 10.87 -5.22 -1.17
CA LEU A 102 9.93 -4.33 -0.48
C LEU A 102 10.64 -3.42 0.54
N PHE A 103 11.89 -3.02 0.26
CA PHE A 103 12.63 -2.10 1.11
C PHE A 103 12.14 -0.65 0.89
N PRO A 104 12.44 0.29 1.81
CA PRO A 104 12.03 1.69 1.66
C PRO A 104 12.42 2.30 0.32
N ASN A 105 13.59 1.93 -0.22
CA ASN A 105 14.04 2.42 -1.53
C ASN A 105 13.17 1.89 -2.69
N ASP A 106 12.84 0.59 -2.71
CA ASP A 106 11.99 0.01 -3.76
C ASP A 106 10.58 0.64 -3.74
N TRP A 107 10.03 0.87 -2.54
CA TRP A 107 8.75 1.58 -2.40
C TRP A 107 8.84 3.02 -2.87
N HIS A 108 9.94 3.73 -2.58
CA HIS A 108 10.17 5.07 -3.08
C HIS A 108 10.26 5.10 -4.62
N GLU A 109 10.93 4.12 -5.23
CA GLU A 109 10.96 3.97 -6.69
C GLU A 109 9.56 3.71 -7.28
N LEU A 110 8.70 2.95 -6.58
CA LEU A 110 7.30 2.83 -6.96
C LEU A 110 6.58 4.18 -6.91
N ILE A 111 6.78 4.99 -5.86
CA ILE A 111 6.21 6.35 -5.78
C ILE A 111 6.66 7.20 -6.97
N GLU A 112 7.94 7.19 -7.33
CA GLU A 112 8.44 7.93 -8.50
C GLU A 112 7.80 7.44 -9.82
N ARG A 113 7.58 6.13 -9.95
CA ARG A 113 6.83 5.58 -11.10
C ARG A 113 5.38 6.05 -11.10
N LEU A 114 4.72 6.10 -9.93
CA LEU A 114 3.34 6.57 -9.80
C LEU A 114 3.20 8.07 -10.09
N LYS A 115 4.18 8.90 -9.72
CA LYS A 115 4.21 10.33 -10.09
C LYS A 115 4.17 10.52 -11.62
N ASN A 116 4.86 9.65 -12.36
CA ASN A 116 4.89 9.68 -13.81
C ASN A 116 3.70 8.96 -14.48
N ASP A 117 2.92 8.21 -13.70
CA ASP A 117 1.77 7.43 -14.17
C ASP A 117 0.48 7.82 -13.43
N ILE A 118 0.37 9.07 -12.97
CA ILE A 118 -0.69 9.50 -12.05
C ILE A 118 -2.10 9.28 -12.63
N ASP A 119 -2.27 9.39 -13.95
CA ASP A 119 -3.51 9.08 -14.66
C ASP A 119 -3.43 7.82 -15.51
N GLY A 120 -2.40 7.02 -15.30
CA GLY A 120 -2.11 5.82 -16.06
C GLY A 120 -2.55 4.52 -15.38
N PRO A 121 -2.24 3.38 -16.02
CA PRO A 121 -2.70 2.07 -15.58
C PRO A 121 -2.07 1.58 -14.26
N LEU A 122 -0.83 1.95 -13.94
CA LEU A 122 -0.18 1.58 -12.69
C LEU A 122 -0.84 2.30 -11.51
N MET A 123 -1.12 3.60 -11.62
CA MET A 123 -1.87 4.30 -10.57
C MET A 123 -3.31 3.79 -10.47
N GLY A 124 -3.94 3.46 -11.60
CA GLY A 124 -5.23 2.78 -11.61
C GLY A 124 -5.23 1.44 -10.88
N LEU A 125 -4.17 0.65 -11.05
CA LEU A 125 -3.96 -0.63 -10.37
C LEU A 125 -3.78 -0.45 -8.85
N VAL A 126 -2.94 0.50 -8.44
CA VAL A 126 -2.76 0.85 -7.02
C VAL A 126 -4.09 1.27 -6.39
N TYR A 127 -4.85 2.12 -7.09
CA TYR A 127 -6.15 2.58 -6.60
C TYR A 127 -7.19 1.45 -6.53
N GLN A 128 -7.15 0.49 -7.47
CA GLN A 128 -7.98 -0.71 -7.40
C GLN A 128 -7.70 -1.50 -6.11
N TYR A 129 -6.42 -1.71 -5.75
CA TYR A 129 -6.06 -2.43 -4.54
C TYR A 129 -6.32 -1.63 -3.26
N TYR A 130 -6.09 -0.31 -3.29
CA TYR A 130 -6.47 0.61 -2.21
C TYR A 130 -7.94 0.41 -1.79
N THR A 131 -8.84 0.25 -2.77
CA THR A 131 -10.27 0.00 -2.55
C THR A 131 -10.66 -1.48 -2.46
N LYS A 132 -9.69 -2.40 -2.32
CA LYS A 132 -9.91 -3.85 -2.20
C LYS A 132 -10.72 -4.43 -3.36
N SER A 133 -10.42 -3.97 -4.58
CA SER A 133 -11.10 -4.33 -5.82
C SER A 133 -12.63 -4.17 -5.73
N TYR A 134 -13.07 -3.12 -5.03
CA TYR A 134 -14.48 -2.81 -4.95
C TYR A 134 -15.02 -2.44 -6.33
N ALA A 135 -16.04 -3.16 -6.80
CA ALA A 135 -16.55 -3.03 -8.18
C ALA A 135 -17.07 -1.63 -8.54
N LYS A 136 -17.48 -0.82 -7.56
CA LYS A 136 -17.88 0.59 -7.76
C LYS A 136 -16.83 1.59 -7.30
N GLY A 137 -15.65 1.11 -6.91
CA GLY A 137 -14.55 1.91 -6.37
C GLY A 137 -13.87 2.79 -7.40
N ALA A 138 -14.10 2.61 -8.70
CA ALA A 138 -13.38 3.28 -9.79
C ALA A 138 -13.56 4.81 -9.92
N GLN A 139 -14.15 5.49 -8.95
CA GLN A 139 -14.39 6.93 -8.99
C GLN A 139 -13.24 7.69 -8.30
N CYS A 140 -12.13 7.86 -9.01
CA CYS A 140 -11.01 8.70 -8.56
C CYS A 140 -10.43 9.42 -9.78
N ASP A 141 -10.63 10.73 -9.79
CA ASP A 141 -10.06 11.64 -10.77
C ASP A 141 -8.59 11.94 -10.46
N HIS A 142 -7.97 12.78 -11.28
CA HIS A 142 -6.58 13.19 -11.12
C HIS A 142 -6.28 13.70 -9.70
N ASN A 143 -7.13 14.59 -9.17
CA ASN A 143 -6.93 15.19 -7.84
C ASN A 143 -7.01 14.14 -6.73
N CYS A 144 -7.95 13.20 -6.84
CA CYS A 144 -8.05 12.09 -5.91
C CYS A 144 -6.80 11.20 -5.93
N ARG A 145 -6.25 10.89 -7.12
CA ARG A 145 -5.03 10.08 -7.27
C ARG A 145 -3.81 10.80 -6.71
N ARG A 146 -3.69 12.09 -7.00
CA ARG A 146 -2.67 12.97 -6.41
C ARG A 146 -2.74 12.99 -4.89
N GLY A 147 -3.95 13.10 -4.33
CA GLY A 147 -4.19 13.02 -2.89
C GLY A 147 -3.72 11.70 -2.28
N LEU A 148 -4.10 10.57 -2.89
CA LEU A 148 -3.65 9.25 -2.43
C LEU A 148 -2.12 9.12 -2.47
N LEU A 149 -1.48 9.59 -3.54
CA LEU A 149 -0.03 9.57 -3.65
C LEU A 149 0.65 10.46 -2.60
N CYS A 150 0.03 11.59 -2.27
CA CYS A 150 0.45 12.49 -1.21
C CYS A 150 0.36 11.81 0.17
N ASP A 151 -0.72 11.09 0.45
CA ASP A 151 -0.89 10.33 1.69
C ASP A 151 0.23 9.27 1.86
N PHE A 152 0.65 8.62 0.77
CA PHE A 152 1.72 7.61 0.80
C PHE A 152 3.10 8.16 1.17
N ILE A 153 3.34 9.46 1.02
CA ILE A 153 4.61 10.10 1.41
C ILE A 153 4.47 11.02 2.61
N SER A 154 3.27 11.15 3.17
CA SER A 154 2.96 12.03 4.30
C SER A 154 2.96 11.26 5.62
N PHE A 155 4.12 10.72 6.01
CA PHE A 155 4.24 10.00 7.31
C PHE A 155 4.06 10.93 8.52
N ARG A 156 4.39 12.22 8.36
CA ARG A 156 4.31 13.22 9.42
C ARG A 156 3.14 14.16 9.12
N SER A 157 2.15 14.19 10.00
CA SER A 157 0.93 14.99 9.82
C SER A 157 1.15 16.51 9.79
N GLU A 158 2.30 16.98 10.27
CA GLU A 158 2.63 18.41 10.39
C GLU A 158 3.61 18.90 9.32
N ASP A 159 3.91 18.08 8.30
CA ASP A 159 4.78 18.48 7.19
C ASP A 159 3.97 19.03 6.00
N PRO A 160 3.94 20.37 5.81
CA PRO A 160 3.17 20.96 4.72
C PRO A 160 3.83 20.76 3.33
N HIS A 161 5.09 20.33 3.28
CA HIS A 161 5.88 20.24 2.06
C HIS A 161 6.06 18.81 1.54
N ALA A 162 5.54 17.81 2.26
CA ALA A 162 5.67 16.39 1.89
C ALA A 162 5.25 16.11 0.43
N CYS A 163 4.27 16.86 -0.09
CA CYS A 163 3.66 16.62 -1.39
C CYS A 163 4.06 17.60 -2.49
N ASP A 164 5.00 18.51 -2.22
CA ASP A 164 5.49 19.49 -3.19
C ASP A 164 6.17 18.83 -4.41
N SER A 165 6.69 17.62 -4.21
CA SER A 165 7.35 16.83 -5.26
C SER A 165 6.41 16.11 -6.21
N ILE A 166 5.10 16.09 -5.93
CA ILE A 166 4.12 15.43 -6.80
C ILE A 166 3.70 16.44 -7.90
N PRO A 167 3.57 16.05 -9.18
CA PRO A 167 3.05 16.91 -10.24
C PRO A 167 1.55 17.20 -10.11
N ASN A 168 1.16 18.45 -10.40
CA ASN A 168 -0.26 18.89 -10.45
C ASN A 168 -1.02 18.32 -11.65
#